data_AF-A0A2D7HFP3-F1
#
_entry.id   AF-A0A2D7HFP3-F1
#
_cell.length_a   1.000
_cell.length_b   1.000
_cell.length_c   1.000
_cell.angle_alpha   90.00
_cell.angle_beta   90.00
_cell.angle_gamma   90.00
#
_symmetry.space_group_name_H-M   'P 1'
#
loop_
_entity.id
_entity.type
_entity.pdbx_description
1 polymer ?
#
loop_
_entity_poly.entity_id
_entity_poly.type
_entity_poly.pdbx_seq_one_letter_code
_entity_poly.pdbx_strand_id
1 'polypeptide(L)'
;MVDLNDTSSINNEQQRDLSFCCILAFIGLIAVWLLLMPWIPGIAKQSLQRFHLRTPSFSVWAAQFPIPSMYNFANQYKVEQYPPGFVMMILDENWRYANHFPARVITFFAGRYNFLSSNQDRWFTLKSSYRGQFLESKFHLEAQAEGGYKLIRIDEIEESL
;
A
#
# COMPACT_ATOMS: atom_id res chain seq x y z
N MET A 1 62.39 -41.04 5.92
CA MET A 1 61.34 -41.19 6.95
C MET A 1 60.38 -40.05 6.68
N VAL A 2 59.19 -40.39 6.18
CA VAL A 2 58.14 -39.45 5.79
C VAL A 2 57.36 -39.16 7.06
N ASP A 3 57.27 -37.90 7.47
CA ASP A 3 56.25 -37.47 8.43
C ASP A 3 55.31 -36.50 7.72
N LEU A 4 54.19 -37.08 7.28
CA LEU A 4 52.93 -36.40 7.06
C LEU A 4 52.49 -35.77 8.38
N ASN A 5 52.14 -34.48 8.35
CA ASN A 5 50.89 -34.02 8.97
C ASN A 5 50.58 -32.61 8.48
N ASP A 6 50.18 -32.54 7.21
CA ASP A 6 49.14 -31.61 6.78
C ASP A 6 47.86 -32.00 7.52
N THR A 7 47.68 -31.43 8.71
CA THR A 7 46.36 -31.34 9.34
C THR A 7 46.07 -29.88 9.58
N SER A 8 45.97 -29.14 8.48
CA SER A 8 45.01 -28.05 8.39
C SER A 8 43.62 -28.66 8.62
N SER A 9 43.24 -28.86 9.87
CA SER A 9 41.82 -28.93 10.22
C SER A 9 41.28 -27.53 9.95
N ILE A 10 40.94 -27.30 8.69
CA ILE A 10 39.99 -26.27 8.31
C ILE A 10 38.73 -26.72 9.02
N ASN A 11 38.55 -26.23 10.24
CA ASN A 11 37.29 -26.26 10.96
C ASN A 11 36.34 -25.43 10.11
N ASN A 12 35.82 -26.08 9.08
CA ASN A 12 34.61 -25.73 8.39
C ASN A 12 33.50 -26.03 9.38
N GLU A 13 33.48 -25.31 10.51
CA GLU A 13 32.25 -25.10 11.24
C GLU A 13 31.35 -24.47 10.20
N GLN A 14 30.49 -25.32 9.65
CA GLN A 14 29.38 -24.99 8.81
C GLN A 14 28.52 -24.02 9.62
N GLN A 15 28.94 -22.76 9.63
CA GLN A 15 28.33 -21.68 10.36
C GLN A 15 26.93 -21.63 9.80
N ARG A 16 25.96 -22.11 10.59
CA ARG A 16 24.55 -22.12 10.20
C ARG A 16 24.28 -20.71 9.71
N ASP A 17 23.91 -20.61 8.43
CA ASP A 17 23.68 -19.31 7.80
C ASP A 17 22.39 -18.75 8.39
N LEU A 18 22.52 -18.10 9.56
CA LEU A 18 21.41 -17.53 10.30
C LEU A 18 20.71 -16.47 9.45
N SER A 19 21.46 -15.74 8.64
CA SER A 19 20.92 -14.77 7.69
C SER A 19 20.02 -15.45 6.66
N PHE A 20 20.47 -16.57 6.08
CA PHE A 20 19.66 -17.37 5.18
C PHE A 20 18.40 -17.94 5.87
N CYS A 21 18.54 -18.49 7.09
CA CYS A 21 17.39 -18.96 7.85
C CYS A 21 16.37 -17.84 8.15
N CYS A 22 16.84 -16.64 8.49
CA CYS A 22 15.99 -15.47 8.70
C CYS A 22 15.24 -15.07 7.42
N ILE A 23 15.93 -15.06 6.26
CA ILE A 23 15.30 -14.77 4.96
C ILE A 23 14.23 -15.81 4.64
N LEU A 24 14.52 -17.10 4.83
CA LEU A 24 13.55 -18.18 4.60
C LEU A 24 12.34 -18.06 5.52
N ALA A 25 12.55 -17.80 6.81
CA ALA A 25 11.47 -17.59 7.76
C ALA A 25 10.58 -16.40 7.35
N PHE A 26 11.20 -15.31 6.90
CA PHE A 26 10.48 -14.13 6.43
C PHE A 26 9.66 -14.38 5.16
N ILE A 27 10.23 -15.09 4.18
CA ILE A 27 9.49 -15.52 2.98
C ILE A 27 8.32 -16.43 3.38
N GLY A 28 8.55 -17.36 4.30
CA GLY A 28 7.51 -18.23 4.84
C GLY A 28 6.36 -17.45 5.48
N LEU A 29 6.66 -16.41 6.28
CA LEU A 29 5.65 -15.53 6.88
C LEU A 29 4.83 -14.79 5.82
N ILE A 30 5.48 -14.25 4.78
CA ILE A 30 4.79 -13.58 3.67
C ILE A 30 3.88 -14.57 2.93
N ALA A 31 4.38 -15.77 2.65
CA ALA A 31 3.60 -16.81 1.99
C ALA A 31 2.38 -17.22 2.82
N VAL A 32 2.54 -17.44 4.13
CA VAL A 32 1.42 -17.72 5.05
C VAL A 32 0.41 -16.56 5.04
N TRP A 33 0.87 -15.30 5.07
CA TRP A 33 -0.04 -14.16 4.99
C TRP A 33 -0.85 -14.14 3.67
N LEU A 34 -0.17 -14.35 2.54
CA LEU A 34 -0.80 -14.40 1.22
C LEU A 34 -1.81 -15.54 1.13
N LEU A 35 -1.47 -16.70 1.68
CA LEU A 35 -2.36 -17.83 1.77
C LEU A 35 -3.55 -17.49 2.65
N LEU A 36 -3.41 -16.88 3.82
CA LEU A 36 -4.57 -16.61 4.69
C LEU A 36 -5.55 -15.56 4.15
N MET A 37 -5.13 -14.67 3.23
CA MET A 37 -5.96 -13.57 2.70
C MET A 37 -7.36 -13.98 2.16
N PRO A 38 -7.53 -15.05 1.37
CA PRO A 38 -8.83 -15.49 0.88
C PRO A 38 -9.79 -16.00 1.96
N TRP A 39 -9.25 -16.50 3.07
CA TRP A 39 -10.03 -17.22 4.10
C TRP A 39 -10.29 -16.38 5.35
N ILE A 40 -9.42 -15.41 5.64
CA ILE A 40 -9.54 -14.58 6.85
C ILE A 40 -9.89 -13.13 6.45
N PRO A 41 -11.16 -12.71 6.63
CA PRO A 41 -11.61 -11.37 6.26
C PRO A 41 -10.81 -10.23 6.89
N GLY A 42 -10.32 -10.43 8.13
CA GLY A 42 -9.51 -9.43 8.82
C GLY A 42 -8.17 -9.16 8.16
N ILE A 43 -7.52 -10.20 7.62
CA ILE A 43 -6.24 -10.08 6.91
C ILE A 43 -6.44 -9.36 5.58
N ALA A 44 -7.50 -9.69 4.85
CA ALA A 44 -7.88 -8.97 3.64
C ALA A 44 -8.20 -7.49 3.92
N LYS A 45 -8.96 -7.19 4.99
CA LYS A 45 -9.27 -5.81 5.40
C LYS A 45 -8.01 -5.02 5.77
N GLN A 46 -7.08 -5.60 6.53
CA GLN A 46 -5.81 -4.94 6.84
C GLN A 46 -4.98 -4.69 5.57
N SER A 47 -4.94 -5.68 4.67
CA SER A 47 -4.24 -5.58 3.39
C SER A 47 -4.85 -4.53 2.45
N LEU A 48 -6.16 -4.25 2.56
CA LEU A 48 -6.82 -3.13 1.88
C LEU A 48 -6.46 -1.78 2.54
N GLN A 49 -6.51 -1.71 3.87
CA GLN A 49 -6.24 -0.47 4.62
C GLN A 49 -4.87 0.15 4.33
N ARG A 50 -3.85 -0.67 4.02
CA ARG A 50 -2.51 -0.17 3.67
C ARG A 50 -2.50 0.71 2.41
N PHE A 51 -3.41 0.46 1.47
CA PHE A 51 -3.54 1.22 0.23
C PHE A 51 -4.25 2.56 0.42
N HIS A 52 -4.98 2.70 1.53
CA HIS A 52 -5.84 3.83 1.84
C HIS A 52 -5.30 4.73 2.95
N LEU A 53 -4.06 4.51 3.42
CA LEU A 53 -3.52 5.22 4.59
C LEU A 53 -4.46 5.12 5.82
N ARG A 54 -5.16 3.97 5.96
CA ARG A 54 -6.11 3.67 7.05
C ARG A 54 -5.57 2.61 8.02
N THR A 55 -4.28 2.30 7.94
CA THR A 55 -3.63 1.39 8.88
C THR A 55 -3.49 2.08 10.25
N PRO A 56 -3.74 1.38 11.37
CA PRO A 56 -3.77 2.01 12.71
C PRO A 56 -2.42 2.58 13.16
N SER A 57 -1.30 2.07 12.65
CA SER A 57 0.02 2.57 12.99
C SER A 57 0.99 2.45 11.83
N PHE A 58 2.02 3.29 11.85
CA PHE A 58 3.10 3.25 10.86
C PHE A 58 3.82 1.90 10.86
N SER A 59 4.09 1.30 12.03
CA SER A 59 4.78 0.01 12.10
C SER A 59 3.99 -1.12 11.44
N VAL A 60 2.66 -1.16 11.65
CA VAL A 60 1.79 -2.15 10.99
C VAL A 60 1.71 -1.88 9.49
N TRP A 61 1.76 -0.62 9.07
CA TRP A 61 1.79 -0.25 7.66
C TRP A 61 3.11 -0.68 7.01
N ALA A 62 4.24 -0.40 7.66
CA ALA A 62 5.58 -0.74 7.21
C ALA A 62 5.79 -2.26 7.09
N ALA A 63 5.29 -3.04 8.06
CA ALA A 63 5.37 -4.49 8.05
C ALA A 63 4.69 -5.14 6.84
N GLN A 64 3.78 -4.43 6.16
CA GLN A 64 3.06 -4.92 4.99
C GLN A 64 3.73 -4.57 3.65
N PHE A 65 4.81 -3.78 3.63
CA PHE A 65 5.57 -3.47 2.40
C PHE A 65 6.14 -4.69 1.66
N PRO A 66 6.70 -5.69 2.36
CA PRO A 66 7.24 -6.89 1.73
C PRO A 66 6.18 -7.73 1.02
N ILE A 67 4.90 -7.59 1.42
CA ILE A 67 3.79 -8.31 0.81
C ILE A 67 3.49 -7.66 -0.55
N PRO A 68 3.63 -8.38 -1.67
CA PRO A 68 3.40 -7.81 -2.99
C PRO A 68 2.05 -7.10 -3.08
N SER A 69 2.05 -5.90 -3.68
CA SER A 69 0.84 -5.10 -3.85
C SER A 69 -0.04 -5.53 -5.02
N MET A 70 0.46 -6.44 -5.87
CA MET A 70 -0.05 -6.64 -7.22
C MET A 70 -1.04 -7.81 -7.37
N TYR A 71 -1.95 -7.63 -8.34
CA TYR A 71 -2.93 -8.53 -8.97
C TYR A 71 -4.10 -9.07 -8.16
N ASN A 72 -4.04 -9.04 -6.84
CA ASN A 72 -5.19 -9.48 -6.05
C ASN A 72 -6.23 -8.37 -5.89
N PHE A 73 -5.80 -7.12 -5.81
CA PHE A 73 -6.67 -5.99 -5.48
C PHE A 73 -7.03 -5.18 -6.73
N ALA A 74 -8.31 -4.92 -6.93
CA ALA A 74 -8.78 -3.97 -7.94
C ALA A 74 -8.73 -2.56 -7.33
N ASN A 75 -7.57 -1.91 -7.46
CA ASN A 75 -7.37 -0.54 -6.99
C ASN A 75 -7.72 0.45 -8.09
N GLN A 76 -8.55 1.42 -7.75
CA GLN A 76 -9.02 2.48 -8.63
C GLN A 76 -8.91 3.82 -7.91
N TYR A 77 -8.76 4.89 -8.69
CA TYR A 77 -8.79 6.24 -8.19
C TYR A 77 -9.58 7.16 -9.13
N LYS A 78 -10.15 8.20 -8.54
CA LYS A 78 -10.81 9.31 -9.22
C LYS A 78 -10.23 10.61 -8.66
N VAL A 79 -10.08 11.62 -9.51
CA VAL A 79 -9.61 12.95 -9.13
C VAL A 79 -10.62 13.98 -9.61
N GLU A 80 -11.08 14.82 -8.70
CA GLU A 80 -12.16 15.78 -8.90
C GLU A 80 -11.67 17.19 -8.59
N GLN A 81 -12.15 18.17 -9.36
CA GLN A 81 -11.83 19.59 -9.16
C GLN A 81 -12.72 20.26 -8.11
N TYR A 82 -13.85 19.63 -7.78
CA TYR A 82 -14.85 20.15 -6.85
C TYR A 82 -15.08 19.14 -5.72
N PRO A 83 -15.66 19.59 -4.58
CA PRO A 83 -16.05 18.69 -3.51
C PRO A 83 -16.97 17.56 -4.00
N PRO A 84 -16.86 16.35 -3.43
CA PRO A 84 -17.76 15.25 -3.73
C PRO A 84 -19.23 15.68 -3.60
N GLY A 85 -20.04 15.41 -4.62
CA GLY A 85 -21.47 15.74 -4.64
C GLY A 85 -21.84 17.14 -5.17
N PHE A 86 -20.87 17.99 -5.50
CA PHE A 86 -21.13 19.35 -6.00
C PHE A 86 -21.44 19.42 -7.51
N VAL A 87 -20.98 18.45 -8.33
CA VAL A 87 -21.20 18.43 -9.79
C VAL A 87 -22.33 17.46 -10.15
N MET A 88 -23.27 17.90 -10.99
CA MET A 88 -24.31 17.04 -11.58
C MET A 88 -23.68 15.84 -12.29
N MET A 89 -24.20 14.65 -11.98
CA MET A 89 -23.76 13.27 -12.28
C MET A 89 -23.44 12.90 -13.75
N ILE A 90 -23.41 13.83 -14.71
CA ILE A 90 -23.54 13.47 -16.12
C ILE A 90 -22.18 13.18 -16.82
N LEU A 91 -21.04 13.55 -16.25
CA LEU A 91 -19.74 13.46 -16.97
C LEU A 91 -18.56 12.87 -16.18
N ASP A 92 -18.75 12.45 -14.92
CA ASP A 92 -17.63 12.31 -13.99
C ASP A 92 -17.39 10.87 -13.50
N GLU A 93 -17.43 9.89 -14.41
CA GLU A 93 -17.10 8.49 -14.14
C GLU A 93 -15.66 8.12 -14.56
N ASN A 94 -14.73 9.06 -14.52
CA ASN A 94 -13.34 8.84 -14.95
C ASN A 94 -12.49 8.08 -13.91
N TRP A 95 -12.96 6.91 -13.49
CA TRP A 95 -12.18 5.99 -12.67
C TRP A 95 -10.99 5.45 -13.44
N ARG A 96 -9.81 5.48 -12.81
CA ARG A 96 -8.57 4.95 -13.37
C ARG A 96 -8.05 3.83 -12.51
N TYR A 97 -7.63 2.74 -13.13
CA TYR A 97 -6.96 1.66 -12.43
C TYR A 97 -5.53 2.06 -12.03
N ALA A 98 -5.11 1.61 -10.86
CA ALA A 98 -3.74 1.72 -10.39
C ALA A 98 -3.21 0.32 -10.07
N ASN A 99 -2.16 -0.12 -10.78
CA ASN A 99 -1.56 -1.44 -10.55
C ASN A 99 -0.75 -1.53 -9.26
N HIS A 100 -0.48 -0.39 -8.62
CA HIS A 100 0.30 -0.27 -7.39
C HIS A 100 -0.53 0.43 -6.29
N PHE A 101 0.15 0.91 -5.25
CA PHE A 101 -0.44 1.69 -4.17
C PHE A 101 -1.17 2.93 -4.72
N PRO A 102 -2.52 3.00 -4.69
CA PRO A 102 -3.29 4.08 -5.30
C PRO A 102 -2.98 5.45 -4.65
N ALA A 103 -2.69 5.46 -3.34
CA ALA A 103 -2.24 6.67 -2.63
C ALA A 103 -0.92 7.27 -3.19
N ARG A 104 -0.13 6.54 -3.99
CA ARG A 104 1.05 7.11 -4.67
C ARG A 104 0.67 8.14 -5.73
N VAL A 105 -0.54 8.06 -6.29
CA VAL A 105 -1.06 9.05 -7.24
C VAL A 105 -1.09 10.45 -6.62
N ILE A 106 -1.28 10.53 -5.30
CA ILE A 106 -1.29 11.77 -4.52
C ILE A 106 0.13 12.28 -4.23
N THR A 107 1.08 11.38 -3.96
CA THR A 107 2.35 11.72 -3.29
C THR A 107 3.59 11.70 -4.20
N PHE A 108 3.76 10.66 -5.03
CA PHE A 108 5.05 10.37 -5.70
C PHE A 108 4.94 9.97 -7.17
N PHE A 109 3.73 9.78 -7.71
CA PHE A 109 3.55 9.30 -9.08
C PHE A 109 3.51 10.46 -10.10
N ALA A 110 3.68 10.16 -11.40
CA ALA A 110 3.51 11.11 -12.50
C ALA A 110 2.16 11.87 -12.46
N GLY A 111 1.14 11.26 -11.83
CA GLY A 111 -0.15 11.91 -11.56
C GLY A 111 -0.04 13.19 -10.73
N ARG A 112 0.95 13.31 -9.84
CA ARG A 112 1.13 14.50 -9.00
C ARG A 112 1.24 15.77 -9.83
N TYR A 113 2.12 15.79 -10.83
CA TYR A 113 2.25 16.96 -11.71
C TYR A 113 0.95 17.24 -12.48
N ASN A 114 0.33 16.19 -13.04
CA ASN A 114 -0.87 16.33 -13.84
C ASN A 114 -2.08 16.86 -13.06
N PHE A 115 -2.21 16.50 -11.77
CA PHE A 115 -3.36 16.87 -10.96
C PHE A 115 -3.14 18.13 -10.12
N LEU A 116 -1.88 18.40 -9.72
CA LEU A 116 -1.54 19.41 -8.71
C LEU A 116 -0.70 20.57 -9.22
N SER A 117 -0.29 20.59 -10.51
CA SER A 117 0.49 21.70 -11.09
C SER A 117 -0.23 23.04 -11.07
N SER A 118 -1.57 23.04 -11.03
CA SER A 118 -2.37 24.26 -11.01
C SER A 118 -2.45 24.96 -9.64
N ASN A 119 -1.83 24.39 -8.59
CA ASN A 119 -1.90 24.87 -7.21
C ASN A 119 -3.34 25.17 -6.72
N GLN A 120 -4.27 24.31 -7.11
CA GLN A 120 -5.68 24.37 -6.72
C GLN A 120 -6.04 23.17 -5.86
N ASP A 121 -7.09 23.32 -5.08
CA ASP A 121 -7.70 22.22 -4.34
C ASP A 121 -8.12 21.08 -5.27
N ARG A 122 -7.96 19.86 -4.77
CA ARG A 122 -8.34 18.64 -5.46
C ARG A 122 -8.92 17.64 -4.49
N TRP A 123 -9.92 16.91 -4.96
CA TRP A 123 -10.53 15.81 -4.23
C TRP A 123 -10.12 14.50 -4.89
N PHE A 124 -9.66 13.55 -4.09
CA PHE A 124 -9.25 12.23 -4.53
C PHE A 124 -10.12 11.19 -3.88
N THR A 125 -10.73 10.34 -4.70
CA THR A 125 -11.48 9.18 -4.21
C THR A 125 -10.70 7.93 -4.60
N LEU A 126 -10.30 7.15 -3.60
CA LEU A 126 -9.62 5.87 -3.78
C LEU A 126 -10.59 4.75 -3.49
N LYS A 127 -10.63 3.73 -4.35
CA LYS A 127 -11.43 2.53 -4.17
C LYS A 127 -10.55 1.31 -4.36
N SER A 128 -10.60 0.38 -3.42
CA SER A 128 -9.92 -0.91 -3.55
C SER A 128 -10.90 -2.03 -3.23
N SER A 129 -10.89 -3.10 -4.03
CA SER A 129 -11.70 -4.28 -3.75
C SER A 129 -10.93 -5.59 -3.84
N TYR A 130 -11.37 -6.57 -3.05
CA TYR A 130 -10.82 -7.93 -2.99
C TYR A 130 -11.88 -8.92 -2.53
N ARG A 131 -12.22 -9.92 -3.36
CA ARG A 131 -13.15 -11.02 -3.03
C ARG A 131 -14.43 -10.56 -2.28
N GLY A 132 -15.10 -9.55 -2.81
CA GLY A 132 -16.34 -8.99 -2.24
C GLY A 132 -16.13 -7.97 -1.12
N GLN A 133 -14.92 -7.83 -0.59
CA GLN A 133 -14.57 -6.71 0.29
C GLN A 133 -14.29 -5.46 -0.54
N PHE A 134 -14.73 -4.32 -0.05
CA PHE A 134 -14.48 -3.02 -0.64
C PHE A 134 -14.01 -2.03 0.43
N LEU A 135 -13.15 -1.11 0.03
CA LEU A 135 -12.78 0.04 0.84
C LEU A 135 -12.77 1.25 -0.06
N GLU A 136 -13.47 2.31 0.35
CA GLU A 136 -13.41 3.62 -0.26
C GLU A 136 -12.75 4.60 0.72
N SER A 137 -11.99 5.56 0.20
CA SER A 137 -11.45 6.66 1.00
C SER A 137 -11.39 7.92 0.17
N LYS A 138 -11.87 9.01 0.76
CA LYS A 138 -11.91 10.33 0.15
C LYS A 138 -10.84 11.20 0.80
N PHE A 139 -10.15 11.99 -0.01
CA PHE A 139 -9.11 12.89 0.43
C PHE A 139 -9.32 14.26 -0.19
N HIS A 140 -9.16 15.31 0.60
CA HIS A 140 -9.04 16.68 0.15
C HIS A 140 -7.57 17.07 0.20
N LEU A 141 -7.06 17.54 -0.93
CA LEU A 141 -5.78 18.20 -1.03
C LEU A 141 -6.04 19.69 -1.06
N GLU A 142 -5.76 20.36 0.04
CA GLU A 142 -5.86 21.80 0.20
C GLU A 142 -4.55 22.44 -0.27
N ALA A 143 -4.63 23.28 -1.31
CA ALA A 143 -3.46 23.98 -1.84
C ALA A 143 -2.94 25.00 -0.83
N GLN A 144 -1.61 25.11 -0.71
CA GLN A 144 -0.95 26.04 0.20
C GLN A 144 -0.25 27.15 -0.59
N ALA A 145 -0.10 28.32 0.04
CA ALA A 145 0.45 29.52 -0.61
C ALA A 145 1.88 29.31 -1.20
N GLU A 146 2.68 28.42 -0.62
CA GLU A 146 4.08 28.16 -1.01
C GLU A 146 4.24 26.97 -2.00
N GLY A 147 3.15 26.53 -2.65
CA GLY A 147 3.20 25.42 -3.63
C GLY A 147 3.19 24.02 -3.01
N GLY A 148 2.78 23.93 -1.74
CA GLY A 148 2.56 22.69 -1.00
C GLY A 148 1.09 22.28 -0.97
N TYR A 149 0.82 21.07 -0.46
CA TYR A 149 -0.53 20.57 -0.25
C TYR A 149 -0.67 19.97 1.13
N LYS A 150 -1.78 20.29 1.80
CA LYS A 150 -2.20 19.60 3.01
C LYS A 150 -3.18 18.49 2.63
N LEU A 151 -2.82 17.25 2.96
CA LEU A 151 -3.65 16.07 2.70
C LEU A 151 -4.57 15.82 3.89
N ILE A 152 -5.88 15.93 3.66
CA ILE A 152 -6.91 15.71 4.67
C ILE A 152 -7.74 14.51 4.24
N ARG A 153 -7.83 13.48 5.08
CA ARG A 153 -8.76 12.37 4.83
C ARG A 153 -10.15 12.82 5.25
N ILE A 154 -11.12 12.70 4.34
CA ILE A 154 -12.52 12.94 4.62
C ILE A 154 -13.06 11.61 5.12
N ASP A 155 -13.09 11.44 6.44
CA ASP A 155 -13.77 10.31 7.04
C ASP A 155 -15.28 10.56 6.91
N GLU A 156 -15.99 9.65 6.25
CA GLU A 156 -17.45 9.63 6.33
C GLU A 156 -17.79 9.42 7.80
N ILE A 157 -18.53 10.37 8.39
CA ILE A 157 -19.25 10.12 9.63
C ILE A 157 -20.17 8.95 9.28
N GLU A 158 -19.86 7.74 9.76
CA GLU A 158 -20.81 6.64 9.76
C GLU A 158 -22.03 7.17 10.54
N GLU A 159 -23.09 7.55 9.82
CA GLU A 159 -24.41 7.59 10.42
C GLU A 159 -24.68 6.16 10.88
N SER A 160 -24.49 5.94 12.18
CA SER A 160 -24.82 4.70 12.87
C SER A 160 -26.28 4.37 12.57
N LEU A 161 -26.51 3.28 11.84
CA LEU A 161 -27.79 2.58 11.83
C LEU A 161 -28.06 1.96 13.21
#